data_AF-A0A7R9A1M5-F1
#
_entry.id   AF-A0A7R9A1M5-F1
#
_cell.length_a   1.000
_cell.length_b   1.000
_cell.length_c   1.000
_cell.angle_alpha   90.00
_cell.angle_beta   90.00
_cell.angle_gamma   90.00
#
_symmetry.space_group_name_H-M   'P 1'
#
loop_
_entity.id
_entity.type
_entity.pdbx_description
1 polymer ?
#
loop_
_entity_poly.entity_id
_entity_poly.type
_entity_poly.pdbx_seq_one_letter_code
_entity_poly.pdbx_strand_id
1 'polypeptide(L)'
;MKQCGLPVRGEAAVREWVGNGVQRLVERALTNDLDGYPDEQAFARAMPVFMDLYAENTSKRSALYDGVLAGLDHLAACEGLKIGCVTNKAAQFTIPLLKDLGIYERFEIVICGDTLAEKKPHPLPLLHAAEQLGVKPEQSLML
;
A
#
# COMPACT_ATOMS: atom_id res chain seq x y z
N MET A 1 -2.35 -0.01 -19.62
CA MET A 1 -2.75 1.00 -20.64
C MET A 1 -2.29 0.61 -22.04
N LYS A 2 -0.99 0.65 -22.38
CA LYS A 2 -0.49 0.24 -23.71
C LYS A 2 -0.94 -1.18 -24.12
N GLN A 3 -0.74 -2.16 -23.23
CA GLN A 3 -1.20 -3.56 -23.46
C GLN A 3 -2.72 -3.71 -23.50
N CYS A 4 -3.48 -2.70 -23.07
CA CYS A 4 -4.94 -2.67 -23.14
C CYS A 4 -5.45 -1.83 -24.33
N GLY A 5 -4.57 -1.30 -25.19
CA GLY A 5 -4.94 -0.42 -26.30
C GLY A 5 -5.45 0.96 -25.88
N LEU A 6 -5.13 1.42 -24.66
CA LEU A 6 -5.63 2.68 -24.10
C LEU A 6 -4.53 3.74 -23.97
N PRO A 7 -4.90 5.05 -23.99
CA PRO A 7 -3.97 6.14 -23.72
C PRO A 7 -3.26 5.98 -22.37
N VAL A 8 -1.98 6.33 -22.32
CA VAL A 8 -1.22 6.36 -21.07
C VAL A 8 -1.70 7.52 -20.19
N ARG A 9 -1.74 7.30 -18.88
CA ARG A 9 -2.28 8.28 -17.91
C ARG A 9 -1.22 9.23 -17.32
N GLY A 10 0.06 8.89 -17.47
CA GLY A 10 1.18 9.66 -16.91
C GLY A 10 1.31 9.49 -15.39
N GLU A 11 2.46 9.85 -14.83
CA GLU A 11 2.73 9.67 -13.40
C GLU A 11 1.88 10.60 -12.52
N ALA A 12 1.73 11.86 -12.92
CA ALA A 12 0.99 12.87 -12.15
C ALA A 12 -0.45 12.44 -11.86
N ALA A 13 -1.18 11.96 -12.87
CA ALA A 13 -2.55 11.49 -12.67
C ALA A 13 -2.60 10.21 -11.80
N VAL A 14 -1.66 9.28 -12.03
CA VAL A 14 -1.59 8.02 -11.27
C VAL A 14 -1.35 8.29 -9.77
N ARG A 15 -0.58 9.31 -9.41
CA ARG A 15 -0.32 9.68 -8.01
C ARG A 15 -1.59 10.03 -7.26
N GLU A 16 -2.52 10.73 -7.89
CA GLU A 16 -3.82 11.10 -7.31
C GLU A 16 -4.77 9.91 -7.10
N TRP A 17 -4.46 8.75 -7.68
CA TRP A 17 -5.33 7.57 -7.62
C TRP A 17 -4.91 6.53 -6.57
N VAL A 18 -3.70 6.67 -6.01
CA VAL A 18 -3.13 5.74 -5.04
C VAL A 18 -3.78 5.94 -3.66
N GLY A 19 -4.17 4.84 -3.01
CA GLY A 19 -4.65 4.85 -1.63
C GLY A 19 -5.78 3.87 -1.33
N ASN A 20 -6.63 3.55 -2.31
CA ASN A 20 -7.83 2.72 -2.12
C ASN A 20 -7.65 1.23 -2.54
N GLY A 21 -6.39 0.83 -2.74
CA GLY A 21 -6.00 -0.50 -3.22
C GLY A 21 -5.92 -0.59 -4.75
N VAL A 22 -5.37 -1.70 -5.22
CA VAL A 22 -5.03 -1.90 -6.65
C VAL A 22 -6.25 -1.91 -7.55
N GLN A 23 -7.34 -2.56 -7.15
CA GLN A 23 -8.55 -2.62 -7.98
C GLN A 23 -9.06 -1.22 -8.33
N ARG A 24 -9.20 -0.34 -7.32
CA ARG A 24 -9.58 1.05 -7.52
C ARG A 24 -8.62 1.83 -8.43
N LEU A 25 -7.32 1.60 -8.27
CA LEU A 25 -6.32 2.21 -9.14
C LEU A 25 -6.51 1.78 -10.61
N VAL A 26 -6.78 0.49 -10.85
CA VAL A 26 -7.00 -0.04 -12.20
C VAL A 26 -8.29 0.49 -12.80
N GLU A 27 -9.39 0.54 -12.04
CA GLU A 27 -10.67 1.12 -12.46
C GLU A 27 -10.49 2.57 -12.92
N ARG A 28 -9.89 3.42 -12.06
CA ARG A 28 -9.60 4.83 -12.36
C ARG A 28 -8.70 5.01 -13.56
N ALA A 29 -7.70 4.14 -13.73
CA ALA A 29 -6.80 4.20 -14.87
C ALA A 29 -7.49 3.82 -16.18
N LEU A 30 -8.42 2.87 -16.15
CA LEU A 30 -9.21 2.47 -17.31
C LEU A 30 -10.16 3.59 -17.74
N THR A 31 -10.90 4.17 -16.81
CA THR A 31 -11.91 5.21 -17.07
C THR A 31 -11.33 6.61 -17.23
N ASN A 32 -10.12 6.86 -16.71
CA ASN A 32 -9.55 8.19 -16.53
C ASN A 32 -10.40 9.10 -15.64
N ASP A 33 -11.06 8.50 -14.64
CA ASP A 33 -12.00 9.18 -13.75
C ASP A 33 -11.83 8.62 -12.33
N LEU A 34 -11.80 9.50 -11.33
CA LEU A 34 -11.65 9.15 -9.92
C LEU A 34 -12.80 8.29 -9.39
N ASP A 35 -14.01 8.52 -9.91
CA ASP A 35 -15.24 7.85 -9.49
C ASP A 35 -15.79 6.90 -10.56
N GLY A 36 -15.08 6.77 -11.68
CA GLY A 36 -15.51 5.97 -12.81
C GLY A 36 -15.29 4.47 -12.63
N TYR A 37 -16.23 3.67 -13.12
CA TYR A 37 -16.16 2.21 -13.16
C TYR A 37 -16.12 1.74 -14.62
N PRO A 38 -15.11 0.95 -15.02
CA PRO A 38 -15.06 0.37 -16.36
C PRO A 38 -16.07 -0.77 -16.49
N ASP A 39 -16.34 -1.20 -17.72
CA ASP A 39 -17.05 -2.46 -17.94
C ASP A 39 -16.24 -3.66 -17.40
N GLU A 40 -16.95 -4.72 -17.01
CA GLU A 40 -16.37 -5.92 -16.39
C GLU A 40 -15.31 -6.57 -17.29
N GLN A 41 -15.52 -6.55 -18.61
CA GLN A 41 -14.61 -7.18 -19.56
C GLN A 41 -13.29 -6.41 -19.67
N ALA A 42 -13.33 -5.08 -19.69
CA ALA A 42 -12.16 -4.22 -19.67
C ALA A 42 -11.37 -4.39 -18.37
N PHE A 43 -12.07 -4.45 -17.23
CA PHE A 43 -11.44 -4.70 -15.94
C PHE A 43 -10.77 -6.09 -15.88
N ALA A 44 -11.49 -7.14 -16.26
CA ALA A 44 -11.00 -8.51 -16.26
C ALA A 44 -9.77 -8.70 -17.17
N ARG A 45 -9.67 -7.97 -18.29
CA ARG A 45 -8.48 -7.96 -19.15
C ARG A 45 -7.30 -7.20 -18.54
N ALA A 46 -7.56 -6.07 -17.88
CA ALA A 46 -6.50 -5.17 -17.42
C ALA A 46 -5.89 -5.57 -16.08
N MET A 47 -6.68 -6.19 -15.20
CA MET A 47 -6.25 -6.51 -13.85
C MET A 47 -5.05 -7.50 -13.82
N PRO A 48 -5.06 -8.63 -14.57
CA PRO A 48 -3.90 -9.53 -14.62
C PRO A 48 -2.65 -8.84 -15.16
N VAL A 49 -2.80 -8.08 -16.25
CA VAL A 49 -1.71 -7.29 -16.84
C VAL A 49 -1.09 -6.33 -15.83
N PHE A 50 -1.92 -5.64 -15.04
CA PHE A 50 -1.42 -4.76 -13.99
C PHE A 50 -0.65 -5.56 -12.94
N MET A 51 -1.20 -6.68 -12.48
CA MET A 51 -0.57 -7.50 -11.43
C MET A 51 0.79 -8.02 -11.86
N ASP A 52 0.90 -8.54 -13.09
CA ASP A 52 2.16 -9.04 -13.64
C ASP A 52 3.21 -7.92 -13.73
N LEU A 53 2.84 -6.77 -14.29
CA LEU A 53 3.74 -5.62 -14.39
C LEU A 53 4.13 -5.07 -13.01
N TYR A 54 3.20 -5.03 -12.07
CA TYR A 54 3.47 -4.52 -10.73
C TYR A 54 4.37 -5.48 -9.94
N ALA A 55 4.16 -6.80 -10.06
CA ALA A 55 5.05 -7.81 -9.50
C ALA A 55 6.47 -7.70 -10.08
N GLU A 56 6.59 -7.64 -11.40
CA GLU A 56 7.88 -7.52 -12.09
C GLU A 56 8.63 -6.24 -11.71
N ASN A 57 7.92 -5.16 -11.37
CA ASN A 57 8.49 -3.86 -11.04
C ASN A 57 8.49 -3.54 -9.55
N THR A 58 8.10 -4.47 -8.69
CA THR A 58 8.12 -4.27 -7.24
C THR A 58 9.55 -3.95 -6.81
N SER A 59 9.69 -2.90 -6.00
CA SER A 59 10.96 -2.39 -5.46
C SER A 59 11.97 -1.78 -6.45
N LYS A 60 11.94 -2.13 -7.75
CA LYS A 60 12.96 -1.73 -8.73
C LYS A 60 13.27 -0.24 -8.81
N ARG A 61 12.27 0.61 -8.55
CA ARG A 61 12.37 2.09 -8.60
C ARG A 61 11.90 2.74 -7.31
N SER A 62 11.62 1.96 -6.28
CA SER A 62 11.16 2.47 -5.01
C SER A 62 12.36 2.81 -4.14
N ALA A 63 12.29 3.92 -3.43
CA ALA A 63 13.27 4.33 -2.46
C ALA A 63 12.55 4.77 -1.18
N LEU A 64 13.26 4.72 -0.07
CA LEU A 64 12.81 5.37 1.17
C LEU A 64 12.81 6.88 0.97
N TYR A 65 11.82 7.57 1.54
CA TYR A 65 11.90 9.02 1.67
C TYR A 65 13.07 9.40 2.59
N ASP A 66 13.62 10.59 2.36
CA ASP A 66 14.70 11.14 3.17
C ASP A 66 14.33 11.12 4.65
N GLY A 67 15.23 10.60 5.49
CA GLY A 67 15.04 10.52 6.94
C GLY A 67 14.20 9.36 7.45
N VAL A 68 13.53 8.56 6.58
CA VAL A 68 12.69 7.42 7.05
C VAL A 68 13.51 6.40 7.83
N LEU A 69 14.68 6.01 7.32
CA LEU A 69 15.53 5.02 8.00
C LEU A 69 15.99 5.54 9.37
N ALA A 70 16.51 6.77 9.42
CA ALA A 70 16.95 7.41 10.66
C ALA A 70 15.79 7.60 11.66
N GLY A 71 14.60 7.94 11.18
CA GLY A 71 13.40 8.08 12.00
C GLY A 71 12.94 6.75 12.59
N LEU A 72 12.91 5.68 11.80
CA LEU A 72 12.60 4.33 12.29
C LEU A 72 13.62 3.86 13.34
N ASP A 73 14.92 4.07 13.10
CA ASP A 73 15.96 3.71 14.05
C ASP A 73 15.84 4.54 15.35
N HIS A 74 15.50 5.83 15.25
CA HIS A 74 15.27 6.68 16.42
C HIS A 74 14.07 6.22 17.25
N LEU A 75 12.94 5.94 16.60
CA LEU A 75 11.73 5.47 17.27
C LEU A 75 11.94 4.10 17.93
N ALA A 76 12.70 3.20 17.29
CA ALA A 76 13.01 1.89 17.85
C ALA A 76 13.93 1.96 19.07
N ALA A 77 14.73 3.03 19.20
CA ALA A 77 15.58 3.27 20.37
C ALA A 77 14.82 3.89 21.56
N CYS A 78 13.62 4.42 21.35
CA CYS A 78 12.79 4.97 22.43
C CYS A 78 12.15 3.83 23.24
N GLU A 79 12.39 3.81 24.55
CA GLU A 79 11.78 2.81 25.43
C GLU A 79 10.26 2.88 25.40
N GLY A 80 9.62 1.72 25.24
CA GLY A 80 8.16 1.57 25.27
C GLY A 80 7.43 1.98 23.98
N LEU A 81 8.12 2.48 22.96
CA LEU A 81 7.48 2.71 21.65
C LEU A 81 7.39 1.42 20.84
N LYS A 82 6.29 1.31 20.11
CA LYS A 82 5.93 0.19 19.25
C LYS A 82 5.68 0.69 17.84
N ILE A 83 6.22 0.02 16.82
CA ILE A 83 6.12 0.47 15.43
C ILE A 83 5.41 -0.59 14.58
N GLY A 84 4.29 -0.21 13.97
CA GLY A 84 3.54 -1.05 13.03
C GLY A 84 3.37 -0.38 11.66
N CYS A 85 3.31 -1.19 10.61
CA CYS A 85 2.99 -0.73 9.26
C CYS A 85 1.55 -1.16 8.91
N VAL A 86 0.66 -0.20 8.65
CA VAL A 86 -0.72 -0.48 8.22
C VAL A 86 -0.98 0.16 6.85
N THR A 87 -1.14 -0.66 5.82
CA THR A 87 -1.26 -0.23 4.42
C THR A 87 -2.40 -0.91 3.67
N ASN A 88 -3.00 -0.22 2.69
CA ASN A 88 -3.99 -0.80 1.78
C ASN A 88 -3.35 -1.59 0.62
N LYS A 89 -2.01 -1.62 0.55
CA LYS A 89 -1.27 -2.38 -0.45
C LYS A 89 -1.29 -3.87 -0.10
N ALA A 90 -1.50 -4.72 -1.09
CA ALA A 90 -1.56 -6.17 -0.91
C ALA A 90 -0.23 -6.77 -0.43
N ALA A 91 -0.30 -7.81 0.40
CA ALA A 91 0.85 -8.43 1.07
C ALA A 91 1.92 -8.89 0.08
N GLN A 92 1.48 -9.46 -1.05
CA GLN A 92 2.36 -9.93 -2.14
C GLN A 92 3.30 -8.84 -2.69
N PHE A 93 2.97 -7.56 -2.50
CA PHE A 93 3.80 -6.44 -2.93
C PHE A 93 4.40 -5.64 -1.79
N THR A 94 3.74 -5.61 -0.63
CA THR A 94 4.23 -4.87 0.55
C THR A 94 5.43 -5.59 1.16
N ILE A 95 5.33 -6.91 1.38
CA ILE A 95 6.36 -7.66 2.09
C ILE A 95 7.69 -7.68 1.32
N PRO A 96 7.74 -8.00 0.00
CA PRO A 96 8.98 -7.94 -0.76
C PRO A 96 9.56 -6.52 -0.78
N LEU A 97 8.72 -5.50 -0.94
CA LEU A 97 9.17 -4.10 -0.93
C LEU A 97 9.87 -3.71 0.37
N LEU A 98 9.27 -4.02 1.52
CA LEU A 98 9.87 -3.69 2.81
C LEU A 98 11.18 -4.46 3.05
N LYS A 99 11.27 -5.72 2.55
CA LYS A 99 12.48 -6.55 2.64
C LYS A 99 13.60 -6.02 1.75
N ASP A 100 13.29 -5.70 0.49
CA ASP A 100 14.26 -5.15 -0.46
C ASP A 100 14.80 -3.79 0.00
N LEU A 101 13.95 -2.99 0.66
CA LEU A 101 14.35 -1.72 1.28
C LEU A 101 15.03 -1.87 2.65
N GLY A 102 15.15 -3.10 3.17
CA GLY A 102 15.86 -3.39 4.43
C GLY A 102 15.15 -2.92 5.71
N ILE A 103 13.86 -2.61 5.65
CA ILE A 103 13.09 -2.06 6.80
C ILE A 103 11.96 -2.97 7.29
N TYR A 104 11.79 -4.17 6.71
CA TYR A 104 10.75 -5.10 7.15
C TYR A 104 10.83 -5.40 8.65
N GLU A 105 12.02 -5.73 9.14
CA GLU A 105 12.27 -6.05 10.56
C GLU A 105 12.19 -4.83 11.49
N ARG A 106 11.94 -3.61 10.97
CA ARG A 106 11.71 -2.40 11.80
C ARG A 106 10.25 -2.28 12.26
N PHE A 107 9.36 -3.11 11.74
CA PHE A 107 7.96 -3.12 12.12
C PHE A 107 7.65 -4.40 12.89
N GLU A 108 7.05 -4.27 14.07
CA GLU A 108 6.61 -5.40 14.88
C GLU A 108 5.36 -6.07 14.29
N ILE A 109 4.59 -5.32 13.49
CA ILE A 109 3.45 -5.84 12.74
C ILE A 109 3.34 -5.15 11.39
N VAL A 110 2.98 -5.92 10.35
CA VAL A 110 2.66 -5.40 9.02
C VAL A 110 1.26 -5.89 8.63
N ILE A 111 0.29 -4.96 8.59
CA ILE A 111 -1.07 -5.22 8.12
C ILE A 111 -1.20 -4.67 6.69
N CYS A 112 -1.49 -5.57 5.76
CA CYS A 112 -1.70 -5.27 4.35
C CYS A 112 -3.20 -5.18 4.02
N GLY A 113 -3.51 -4.71 2.81
CA GLY A 113 -4.90 -4.48 2.38
C GLY A 113 -5.75 -5.73 2.23
N ASP A 114 -5.11 -6.90 2.28
CA ASP A 114 -5.64 -8.26 2.17
C ASP A 114 -5.39 -9.10 3.43
N THR A 115 -4.88 -8.49 4.52
CA THR A 115 -4.67 -9.19 5.79
C THR A 115 -5.95 -9.41 6.58
N LEU A 116 -6.92 -8.49 6.49
CA LEU A 116 -8.17 -8.51 7.23
C LEU A 116 -9.36 -8.37 6.27
N ALA A 117 -10.57 -8.62 6.79
CA ALA A 117 -11.81 -8.50 6.01
C ALA A 117 -12.08 -7.07 5.51
N GLU A 118 -11.59 -6.06 6.24
CA GLU A 118 -11.76 -4.63 5.91
C GLU A 118 -10.41 -3.93 5.78
N LYS A 119 -10.36 -2.90 4.94
CA LYS A 119 -9.18 -2.05 4.70
C LYS A 119 -9.46 -0.59 5.07
N LYS A 120 -8.43 0.25 5.17
CA LYS A 120 -8.61 1.69 5.43
C LYS A 120 -9.50 2.30 4.32
N PRO A 121 -10.46 3.18 4.66
CA PRO A 121 -10.56 3.96 5.90
C PRO A 121 -11.34 3.29 7.04
N HIS A 122 -11.78 2.04 6.90
CA HIS A 122 -12.39 1.32 8.02
C HIS A 122 -11.39 1.23 9.18
N PRO A 123 -11.81 1.39 10.46
CA PRO A 123 -10.89 1.42 11.60
C PRO A 123 -10.28 0.06 11.95
N LEU A 124 -10.88 -1.05 11.50
CA LEU A 124 -10.48 -2.41 11.86
C LEU A 124 -8.96 -2.67 11.77
N PRO A 125 -8.23 -2.31 10.68
CA PRO A 125 -6.79 -2.53 10.60
C PRO A 125 -5.99 -1.80 11.69
N LEU A 126 -6.38 -0.57 12.04
CA LEU A 126 -5.68 0.21 13.07
C LEU A 126 -5.98 -0.33 14.47
N LEU A 127 -7.23 -0.69 14.73
CA LEU A 127 -7.64 -1.31 16.00
C LEU A 127 -6.95 -2.66 16.21
N HIS A 128 -6.87 -3.47 15.16
CA HIS A 128 -6.14 -4.74 15.20
C HIS A 128 -4.64 -4.53 15.44
N ALA A 129 -4.01 -3.55 14.78
CA ALA A 129 -2.61 -3.22 15.05
C ALA A 129 -2.38 -2.84 16.51
N ALA A 130 -3.23 -1.95 17.06
CA ALA A 130 -3.13 -1.51 18.45
C ALA A 130 -3.27 -2.69 19.43
N GLU A 131 -4.25 -3.57 19.20
CA GLU A 131 -4.45 -4.79 19.98
C GLU A 131 -3.23 -5.71 19.95
N GLN A 132 -2.68 -6.00 18.77
CA GLN A 132 -1.51 -6.89 18.62
C GLN A 132 -0.23 -6.28 19.23
N LEU A 133 -0.09 -4.96 19.21
CA LEU A 133 1.03 -4.25 19.83
C LEU A 133 0.83 -4.04 21.35
N GLY A 134 -0.33 -4.41 21.90
CA GLY A 134 -0.63 -4.24 23.32
C GLY A 134 -0.77 -2.77 23.74
N VAL A 135 -1.15 -1.88 22.82
CA VAL A 135 -1.32 -0.44 23.06
C VAL A 135 -2.76 -0.02 22.90
N LYS A 136 -3.17 1.04 23.61
CA LYS A 136 -4.50 1.63 23.41
C LYS A 136 -4.51 2.52 22.15
N PRO A 137 -5.61 2.54 21.37
CA PRO A 137 -5.74 3.46 20.23
C PRO A 137 -5.49 4.92 20.62
N GLU A 138 -5.91 5.34 21.81
CA GLU A 138 -5.73 6.72 22.32
C GLU A 138 -4.27 7.05 22.66
N GLN A 139 -3.40 6.02 22.74
CA GLN A 139 -1.96 6.15 22.97
C GLN A 139 -1.16 5.90 21.69
N SER A 140 -1.82 5.88 20.54
CA SER A 140 -1.22 5.61 19.24
C SER A 140 -1.18 6.87 18.38
N LEU A 141 -0.12 7.01 17.57
CA LEU A 141 0.00 8.03 16.54
C LEU A 141 0.06 7.36 15.18
N MET A 142 -0.76 7.82 14.24
CA MET A 142 -0.68 7.43 12.82
C MET A 142 -0.01 8.56 12.03
N LEU A 143 0.98 8.18 11.22
CA LEU A 143 1.71 9.06 10.29
C LEU A 143 1.25 8.80 8.85
#